data_AF-A0A9J6Q8Y0-F1
#
_entry.id   AF-A0A9J6Q8Y0-F1
#
_cell.length_a   1.000
_cell.length_b   1.000
_cell.length_c   1.000
_cell.angle_alpha   90.00
_cell.angle_beta   90.00
_cell.angle_gamma   90.00
#
_symmetry.space_group_name_H-M   'P 1'
#
loop_
_entity.id
_entity.type
_entity.pdbx_description
1 polymer ?
#
loop_
_entity_poly.entity_id
_entity_poly.type
_entity_poly.pdbx_seq_one_letter_code
_entity_poly.pdbx_strand_id
1 'polypeptide(L)'
;APWGDTTGTWTALELWLMRLGIRVGHSRPYHPQTQGKLERFHRSLKAEVLQGKWFTDSGELQRAFDHWRAVYNLERPHEALHMAVPASRYQPSSRQYSDTVTPPEYDDDVLVRKVDISGKLSI
;
A
#
# COMPACT_ATOMS: atom_id res chain seq x y z
N ALA A 1 -14.09 -12.36 0.30
CA ALA A 1 -13.12 -11.92 1.33
C ALA A 1 -12.61 -10.51 1.02
N PRO A 2 -12.23 -9.68 2.02
CA PRO A 2 -11.72 -8.32 1.78
C PRO A 2 -10.36 -8.27 1.06
N TRP A 3 -9.77 -9.43 0.75
CA TRP A 3 -8.43 -9.59 0.20
C TRP A 3 -8.43 -10.26 -1.19
N GLY A 4 -9.36 -9.88 -2.06
CA GLY A 4 -9.25 -10.14 -3.50
C GLY A 4 -9.74 -11.49 -4.03
N ASP A 5 -10.58 -12.23 -3.29
CA ASP A 5 -11.18 -13.49 -3.82
C ASP A 5 -12.51 -13.27 -4.56
N THR A 6 -13.12 -12.10 -4.44
CA THR A 6 -14.47 -11.84 -4.96
C THR A 6 -14.37 -10.91 -6.16
N THR A 7 -14.35 -11.48 -7.37
CA THR A 7 -14.55 -10.71 -8.60
C THR A 7 -15.88 -9.96 -8.51
N GLY A 8 -15.84 -8.63 -8.39
CA GLY A 8 -17.03 -7.77 -8.45
C GLY A 8 -17.38 -6.99 -7.18
N THR A 9 -16.67 -7.16 -6.07
CA THR A 9 -16.86 -6.32 -4.86
C THR A 9 -15.62 -5.49 -4.57
N TRP A 10 -15.83 -4.18 -4.40
CA TRP A 10 -14.79 -3.22 -4.04
C TRP A 10 -14.95 -2.81 -2.58
N THR A 11 -13.85 -2.81 -1.85
CA THR A 11 -13.76 -2.24 -0.50
C THR A 11 -13.73 -0.71 -0.56
N ALA A 12 -14.05 -0.06 0.56
CA ALA A 12 -13.96 1.40 0.66
C ALA A 12 -12.54 1.92 0.35
N LEU A 13 -11.50 1.17 0.75
CA LEU A 13 -10.11 1.49 0.46
C LEU A 13 -9.81 1.42 -1.04
N GLU A 14 -10.30 0.39 -1.73
CA GLU A 14 -10.11 0.24 -3.18
C GLU A 14 -10.80 1.37 -3.95
N LEU A 15 -12.04 1.71 -3.59
CA LEU A 15 -12.76 2.83 -4.21
C LEU A 15 -12.03 4.16 -4.00
N TRP A 16 -11.47 4.38 -2.80
CA TRP A 16 -10.67 5.57 -2.51
C TRP A 16 -9.37 5.61 -3.33
N LEU A 17 -8.64 4.50 -3.45
CA LEU A 17 -7.44 4.42 -4.29
C LEU A 17 -7.76 4.67 -5.77
N MET A 18 -8.85 4.08 -6.28
CA MET A 18 -9.31 4.29 -7.66
C MET A 18 -9.65 5.74 -7.95
N ARG A 19 -10.31 6.41 -7.00
CA ARG A 19 -10.63 7.84 -7.05
C ARG A 19 -9.39 8.74 -7.12
N LEU A 20 -8.26 8.29 -6.58
CA LEU A 20 -6.96 8.95 -6.71
C LEU A 20 -6.23 8.59 -8.02
N GLY A 21 -6.84 7.77 -8.87
CA GLY A 21 -6.24 7.24 -10.10
C GLY A 21 -5.16 6.19 -9.82
N ILE A 22 -5.25 5.47 -8.69
CA ILE A 22 -4.33 4.39 -8.31
C ILE A 22 -4.99 3.05 -8.67
N ARG A 23 -4.34 2.30 -9.56
CA ARG A 23 -4.79 0.95 -9.92
C ARG A 23 -4.46 -0.02 -8.79
N VAL A 24 -5.48 -0.69 -8.26
CA VAL A 24 -5.30 -1.77 -7.29
C VAL A 24 -5.00 -3.09 -8.01
N GLY A 25 -3.97 -3.79 -7.56
CA GLY A 25 -3.62 -5.13 -8.02
C GLY A 25 -3.57 -6.10 -6.85
N HIS A 26 -4.18 -7.27 -7.02
CA HIS A 26 -4.15 -8.35 -6.03
C HIS A 26 -3.23 -9.48 -6.50
N SER A 27 -2.48 -10.08 -5.58
CA SER A 27 -1.75 -11.31 -5.88
C SER A 27 -2.72 -12.46 -6.08
N ARG A 28 -2.43 -13.36 -7.02
CA ARG A 28 -3.24 -14.56 -7.22
C ARG A 28 -3.20 -15.45 -5.97
N PRO A 29 -4.33 -16.08 -5.60
CA PRO A 29 -4.35 -17.12 -4.57
C PRO A 29 -3.30 -18.21 -4.86
N TYR A 30 -2.70 -18.76 -3.80
CA TYR A 30 -1.73 -19.86 -3.88
C TYR A 30 -0.47 -19.59 -4.72
N HIS A 31 -0.08 -18.33 -4.88
CA HIS A 31 1.12 -17.95 -5.64
C HIS A 31 2.20 -17.27 -4.76
N PRO A 32 2.80 -17.98 -3.78
CA PRO A 32 3.71 -17.39 -2.78
C PRO A 32 4.99 -16.79 -3.39
N GLN A 33 5.35 -17.18 -4.62
CA GLN A 33 6.55 -16.69 -5.30
C GLN A 33 6.53 -15.17 -5.49
N THR A 34 5.37 -14.50 -5.48
CA THR A 34 5.29 -13.03 -5.58
C THR A 34 5.54 -12.32 -4.25
N GLN A 35 5.48 -13.03 -3.12
CA GLN A 35 5.53 -12.41 -1.79
C GLN A 35 6.92 -12.44 -1.15
N GLY A 36 7.87 -13.23 -1.68
CA GLY A 36 9.18 -13.44 -1.04
C GLY A 36 10.00 -12.16 -0.79
N LYS A 37 9.88 -11.14 -1.66
CA LYS A 37 10.54 -9.84 -1.44
C LYS A 37 9.96 -9.12 -0.21
N LEU A 38 8.65 -9.08 -0.09
CA LEU A 38 7.94 -8.45 1.03
C LEU A 38 8.19 -9.23 2.33
N GLU A 39 8.17 -10.57 2.26
CA GLU A 39 8.49 -11.42 3.41
C GLU A 39 9.93 -11.20 3.91
N ARG A 40 10.91 -11.12 3.01
CA ARG A 40 12.31 -10.82 3.37
C ARG A 40 12.43 -9.43 4.00
N PHE A 41 11.72 -8.43 3.44
CA PHE A 41 11.65 -7.09 4.02
C PHE A 41 11.11 -7.11 5.45
N HIS A 42 9.95 -7.72 5.69
CA HIS A 42 9.35 -7.83 7.02
C HIS A 42 10.24 -8.59 8.01
N ARG A 43 10.92 -9.66 7.55
CA ARG A 43 11.88 -10.40 8.38
C ARG A 43 13.03 -9.52 8.84
N SER A 44 13.63 -8.75 7.94
CA SER A 44 14.71 -7.80 8.27
C SER A 44 14.23 -6.71 9.24
N LEU A 45 13.09 -6.09 8.96
CA LEU A 45 12.51 -5.07 9.84
C LEU A 45 12.29 -5.63 11.25
N LYS A 46 11.70 -6.82 11.35
CA LYS A 46 11.44 -7.46 12.64
C LYS A 46 12.74 -7.74 13.39
N ALA A 47 13.72 -8.37 12.75
CA ALA A 47 14.97 -8.76 13.39
C ALA A 47 15.81 -7.55 13.86
N GLU A 48 15.79 -6.46 13.09
CA GLU A 48 16.72 -5.35 13.30
C GLU A 48 16.12 -4.21 14.12
N VAL A 49 14.81 -4.00 14.02
CA VAL A 49 14.12 -2.87 14.65
C VAL A 49 13.19 -3.30 15.77
N LEU A 50 12.54 -4.46 15.70
CA LEU A 50 11.47 -4.80 16.64
C LEU A 50 11.88 -5.85 17.67
N GLN A 51 12.69 -6.82 17.28
CA GLN A 51 13.02 -7.97 18.13
C GLN A 51 13.87 -7.54 19.33
N GLY A 52 13.39 -7.85 20.53
CA GLY A 52 14.09 -7.56 21.79
C GLY A 52 14.10 -6.09 22.19
N LYS A 53 13.33 -5.23 21.50
CA LYS A 53 13.23 -3.79 21.79
C LYS A 53 11.85 -3.46 22.34
N TRP A 54 11.82 -2.52 23.28
CA TRP A 54 10.61 -1.95 23.85
C TRP A 54 10.61 -0.46 23.54
N PHE A 55 9.46 0.06 23.15
CA PHE A 55 9.28 1.47 22.82
C PHE A 55 8.28 2.07 23.81
N THR A 56 8.60 3.25 24.31
CA THR A 56 7.82 3.95 25.32
C THR A 56 6.53 4.52 24.72
N ASP A 57 6.63 5.03 23.50
CA ASP A 57 5.53 5.62 22.76
C ASP A 57 5.68 5.41 21.23
N SER A 58 4.64 5.79 20.50
CA SER A 58 4.62 5.69 19.04
C SER A 58 5.63 6.63 18.36
N GLY A 59 6.00 7.73 18.99
CA GLY A 59 7.03 8.65 18.49
C GLY A 59 8.43 8.05 18.54
N GLU A 60 8.75 7.31 19.59
CA GLU A 60 10.00 6.55 19.69
C GLU A 60 10.09 5.46 18.63
N LEU A 61 9.01 4.71 18.44
CA LEU A 61 8.91 3.71 17.37
C LEU A 61 9.06 4.35 15.98
N GLN A 62 8.41 5.49 15.74
CA GLN A 62 8.48 6.20 14.47
C GLN A 62 9.91 6.66 14.17
N ARG A 63 10.64 7.22 15.15
CA ARG A 63 12.06 7.58 14.99
C ARG A 63 12.93 6.37 14.64
N ALA A 64 12.67 5.22 15.27
CA ALA A 64 13.39 3.98 14.96
C ALA A 64 13.11 3.51 13.52
N PHE A 65 11.86 3.59 13.05
CA PHE A 65 11.50 3.29 11.67
C PHE A 65 12.11 4.27 10.67
N ASP A 66 12.10 5.57 10.96
CA ASP A 66 12.68 6.58 10.07
C ASP A 66 14.18 6.39 9.91
N HIS A 67 14.89 6.14 11.01
CA HIS A 67 16.32 5.83 10.98
C HIS A 67 16.59 4.56 10.19
N TRP A 68 15.88 3.46 10.48
CA TRP A 68 16.07 2.20 9.77
C TRP A 68 15.74 2.31 8.29
N ARG A 69 14.70 3.06 7.91
CA ARG A 69 14.34 3.32 6.51
C ARG A 69 15.47 4.03 5.76
N ALA A 70 16.15 4.99 6.39
CA ALA A 70 17.29 5.66 5.77
C ALA A 70 18.43 4.67 5.51
N VAL A 71 18.83 3.90 6.53
CA VAL A 71 19.88 2.87 6.39
C VAL A 71 19.51 1.82 5.34
N TYR A 72 18.29 1.28 5.40
CA TYR A 72 17.85 0.24 4.47
C TYR A 72 17.84 0.70 3.01
N ASN A 73 17.41 1.94 2.74
CA ASN A 73 17.26 2.42 1.37
C ASN A 73 18.52 3.08 0.80
N LEU A 74 19.37 3.67 1.65
CA LEU A 74 20.49 4.53 1.23
C LEU A 74 21.87 3.93 1.51
N GLU A 75 21.99 2.99 2.45
CA GLU A 75 23.28 2.48 2.91
C GLU A 75 23.42 0.97 2.75
N ARG A 76 22.35 0.20 2.98
CA ARG A 76 22.35 -1.26 2.92
C ARG A 76 22.59 -1.74 1.48
N PRO A 77 23.64 -2.53 1.21
CA PRO A 77 23.81 -3.19 -0.08
C PRO A 77 22.88 -4.40 -0.18
N HIS A 78 22.28 -4.60 -1.36
CA HIS A 78 21.42 -5.75 -1.65
C HIS A 78 22.05 -6.63 -2.73
N GLU A 79 22.27 -7.92 -2.44
CA GLU A 79 22.82 -8.89 -3.41
C GLU A 79 21.99 -8.95 -4.71
N ALA A 80 20.65 -8.93 -4.59
CA ALA A 80 19.74 -8.92 -5.73
C ALA A 80 19.87 -7.66 -6.61
N LEU A 81 20.57 -6.63 -6.12
CA LEU A 81 20.88 -5.39 -6.84
C LEU A 81 22.38 -5.26 -7.16
N HIS A 82 23.13 -6.37 -7.18
CA HIS A 82 24.59 -6.37 -7.34
C HIS A 82 25.31 -5.51 -6.29
N MET A 83 24.88 -5.62 -5.02
CA MET A 83 25.38 -4.84 -3.89
C MET A 83 25.08 -3.34 -3.96
N ALA A 84 24.24 -2.89 -4.89
CA ALA A 84 23.72 -1.53 -4.88
C ALA A 84 22.63 -1.36 -3.80
N VAL A 85 22.36 -0.10 -3.46
CA VAL A 85 21.31 0.29 -2.50
C VAL A 85 19.96 0.47 -3.20
N PRO A 86 18.81 0.26 -2.53
CA PRO A 86 17.49 0.39 -3.17
C PRO A 86 17.24 1.73 -3.83
N ALA A 87 17.71 2.83 -3.23
CA ALA A 87 17.56 4.19 -3.78
C ALA A 87 18.29 4.41 -5.11
N SER A 88 19.25 3.55 -5.48
CA SER A 88 19.89 3.62 -6.80
C SER A 88 18.98 3.17 -7.94
N ARG A 89 17.90 2.42 -7.64
CA ARG A 89 16.97 1.87 -8.63
C ARG A 89 15.59 2.50 -8.58
N TYR A 90 15.18 2.98 -7.42
CA TYR A 90 13.88 3.58 -7.22
C TYR A 90 14.01 4.96 -6.58
N GLN A 91 13.39 5.95 -7.20
CA GLN A 91 13.21 7.28 -6.65
C GLN A 91 11.71 7.52 -6.44
N PRO A 92 11.33 8.27 -5.40
CA PRO A 92 9.95 8.69 -5.22
C PRO A 92 9.40 9.37 -6.49
N SER A 93 8.14 9.07 -6.80
CA SER A 93 7.45 9.74 -7.92
C SER A 93 7.41 11.25 -7.70
N SER A 94 7.62 12.02 -8.77
CA SER A 94 7.41 13.47 -8.76
C SER A 94 5.93 13.86 -8.64
N ARG A 95 5.02 12.91 -8.87
CA ARG A 95 3.57 13.10 -8.69
C ARG A 95 3.28 13.38 -7.22
N GLN A 96 2.82 14.59 -6.92
CA GLN A 96 2.36 14.94 -5.59
C GLN A 96 1.06 14.19 -5.27
N TYR A 97 0.95 13.74 -4.02
CA TYR A 97 -0.31 13.24 -3.49
C TYR A 97 -1.30 14.40 -3.40
N SER A 98 -2.52 14.19 -3.86
CA SER A 98 -3.63 15.11 -3.67
C SER A 98 -4.71 14.42 -2.85
N ASP A 99 -5.12 15.04 -1.75
CA ASP A 99 -6.22 14.53 -0.91
C ASP A 99 -7.60 14.89 -1.49
N THR A 100 -7.64 15.80 -2.46
CA THR A 100 -8.88 16.18 -3.15
C THR A 100 -9.21 15.15 -4.22
N VAL A 101 -10.12 14.25 -3.88
CA VAL A 101 -10.80 13.39 -4.84
C VAL A 101 -11.86 14.21 -5.58
N THR A 102 -11.72 14.35 -6.89
CA THR A 102 -12.79 14.93 -7.72
C THR A 102 -14.00 13.97 -7.74
N PRO A 103 -15.22 14.44 -7.45
CA PRO A 103 -16.41 13.63 -7.60
C PRO A 103 -16.55 13.13 -9.04
N PRO A 104 -17.08 11.91 -9.27
CA PRO A 104 -17.38 11.46 -10.62
C PRO A 104 -18.38 12.40 -11.28
N GLU A 105 -18.07 12.81 -12.51
CA GLU A 105 -18.99 13.52 -13.40
C GLU A 105 -19.86 12.48 -14.10
N TYR A 106 -21.17 12.71 -14.10
CA TYR A 106 -22.16 11.87 -14.78
C TYR A 106 -22.85 12.74 -15.83
N ASP A 107 -23.18 12.17 -16.98
CA ASP A 107 -23.92 12.88 -18.02
C ASP A 107 -25.31 13.29 -17.49
N ASP A 108 -25.83 14.41 -18.00
CA ASP A 108 -27.09 15.01 -17.54
C ASP A 108 -28.32 14.09 -17.73
N ASP A 109 -28.25 13.12 -18.65
CA ASP A 109 -29.29 12.14 -18.91
C ASP A 109 -29.26 10.93 -17.96
N VAL A 110 -28.28 10.88 -17.05
CA VAL A 110 -28.10 9.75 -16.11
C VAL A 110 -28.72 10.06 -14.75
N LEU A 111 -29.62 9.18 -14.32
CA LEU A 111 -30.25 9.25 -13.02
C LEU A 111 -29.33 8.72 -11.90
N VAL A 112 -28.71 9.61 -11.14
CA VAL A 112 -27.88 9.22 -9.99
C VAL A 112 -28.76 8.78 -8.81
N ARG A 113 -28.40 7.64 -8.19
CA ARG A 113 -29.07 7.08 -7.00
C ARG A 113 -28.03 6.59 -5.99
N LYS A 114 -28.32 6.76 -4.70
CA LYS A 114 -27.55 6.15 -3.62
C LYS A 114 -28.04 4.71 -3.40
N VAL A 115 -27.09 3.79 -3.31
CA VAL A 115 -27.34 2.39 -2.92
C VAL A 115 -26.94 2.17 -1.47
N ASP A 116 -27.54 1.17 -0.82
CA ASP A 116 -27.09 0.71 0.49
C ASP A 116 -25.76 -0.08 0.39
N ILE A 117 -25.23 -0.50 1.54
CA ILE A 117 -23.97 -1.26 1.62
C ILE A 117 -24.02 -2.62 0.92
N SER A 118 -25.22 -3.11 0.59
CA SER A 118 -25.45 -4.37 -0.14
C SER A 118 -25.67 -4.15 -1.65
N GLY A 119 -25.60 -2.90 -2.11
CA GLY A 119 -25.82 -2.52 -3.50
C GLY A 119 -27.30 -2.46 -3.89
N LYS A 120 -28.22 -2.46 -2.92
CA LYS A 120 -29.66 -2.36 -3.21
C LYS A 120 -30.11 -0.90 -3.24
N LEU A 121 -31.02 -0.61 -4.15
CA LEU A 121 -31.77 0.64 -4.21
C LEU A 121 -33.02 0.48 -3.35
N SER A 122 -33.18 1.29 -2.31
CA SER A 122 -34.48 1.45 -1.67
C SER A 122 -35.33 2.30 -2.62
N ILE A 123 -36.32 1.65 -3.26
CA ILE A 123 -37.32 2.30 -4.12
C ILE A 123 -38.37 2.98 -3.24
#